data_AF-A0A4P6WKU6-F1
#
_entry.id   AF-A0A4P6WKU6-F1
#
_cell.length_a   1.000
_cell.length_b   1.000
_cell.length_c   1.000
_cell.angle_alpha   90.00
_cell.angle_beta   90.00
_cell.angle_gamma   90.00
#
_symmetry.space_group_name_H-M   'P 1'
#
loop_
_entity.id
_entity.type
_entity.pdbx_description
1 polymer ?
#
loop_
_entity_poly.entity_id
_entity_poly.type
_entity_poly.pdbx_seq_one_letter_code
_entity_poly.pdbx_strand_id
1 'polypeptide(L)'
;MILTPANKSLCERVLNAFETGSAEGDYSVIAIFHDGPHGIRQLTYGRSQTTEYGKLQDLVTRYVNANGVFSAGLAPFAPLVGYKPLVDNEQFKTLLRQAGRDDPIMKTVQDRFFDERYYVPALNWAQVFGFKDALSMLVIYDSFVHSGSILHFLRARFPEVPPASGGDERTWISQYVNVRQEWLANHSNTELHPTVYRTKCLRFEIDRGNWDLALVPINANGILVGPSPEISGHPITALPTEQPVVPFLGEMTNGNEGIPPEPASTAGFTANTASIAVDEWHFFGEQRYNSNGGIIHSGHKEGEDGWWQRVGLYWKKIGRDDLDGRDHDWP
;
A
#
# COMPACT_ATOMS: atom_id res chain seq x y z
N MET A 1 15.85 11.64 -5.53
CA MET A 1 15.48 10.52 -6.42
C MET A 1 14.84 11.12 -7.67
N ILE A 2 15.28 10.76 -8.87
CA ILE A 2 14.60 11.18 -10.11
C ILE A 2 13.99 9.94 -10.75
N LEU A 3 12.91 9.43 -10.17
CA LEU A 3 12.08 8.44 -10.86
C LEU A 3 11.23 9.17 -11.88
N THR A 4 11.36 8.77 -13.15
CA THR A 4 10.48 9.29 -14.21
C THR A 4 9.11 8.61 -14.13
N PRO A 5 8.05 9.22 -14.68
CA PRO A 5 6.76 8.55 -14.85
C PRO A 5 6.88 7.23 -15.63
N ALA A 6 7.81 7.16 -16.59
CA ALA A 6 8.11 5.94 -17.34
C ALA A 6 8.69 4.84 -16.44
N ASN A 7 9.60 5.17 -15.52
CA ASN A 7 10.14 4.21 -14.54
C ASN A 7 9.04 3.71 -13.61
N LYS A 8 8.20 4.60 -13.09
CA LYS A 8 7.04 4.20 -12.26
C LYS A 8 6.14 3.22 -13.03
N SER A 9 5.75 3.59 -14.25
CA SER A 9 4.89 2.75 -15.09
C SER A 9 5.53 1.39 -15.38
N LEU A 10 6.83 1.34 -15.69
CA LEU A 10 7.53 0.08 -15.93
C LEU A 10 7.58 -0.79 -14.66
N CYS A 11 7.84 -0.19 -13.49
CA CYS A 11 7.80 -0.90 -12.22
C CYS A 11 6.43 -1.54 -11.98
N GLU A 12 5.35 -0.76 -12.09
CA GLU A 12 3.99 -1.27 -11.93
C GLU A 12 3.68 -2.41 -12.90
N ARG A 13 4.07 -2.29 -14.16
CA ARG A 13 3.84 -3.32 -15.17
C ARG A 13 4.57 -4.63 -14.84
N VAL A 14 5.79 -4.56 -14.33
CA VAL A 14 6.53 -5.73 -13.84
C VAL A 14 5.81 -6.35 -12.64
N LEU A 15 5.34 -5.55 -11.68
CA LEU A 15 4.62 -6.06 -10.52
C LEU A 15 3.26 -6.66 -10.89
N ASN A 16 2.51 -6.06 -11.81
CA ASN A 16 1.26 -6.65 -12.31
C ASN A 16 1.51 -8.03 -12.93
N ALA A 17 2.61 -8.18 -13.69
CA ALA A 17 2.98 -9.45 -14.28
C ALA A 17 3.30 -10.49 -13.20
N PHE A 18 3.90 -10.08 -12.08
CA PHE A 18 4.07 -10.97 -10.92
C PHE A 18 2.75 -11.34 -10.24
N GLU A 19 1.82 -10.40 -10.05
CA GLU A 19 0.55 -10.67 -9.36
C GLU A 19 -0.46 -11.45 -10.20
N THR A 20 -0.54 -11.14 -11.50
CA THR A 20 -1.67 -11.54 -12.35
C THR A 20 -1.25 -12.24 -13.65
N GLY A 21 0.05 -12.34 -13.94
CA GLY A 21 0.52 -12.88 -15.22
C GLY A 21 0.28 -11.94 -16.42
N SER A 22 -0.06 -10.67 -16.17
CA SER A 22 -0.29 -9.64 -17.20
C SER A 22 0.42 -8.35 -16.84
N ALA A 23 1.13 -7.75 -17.80
CA ALA A 23 1.79 -6.46 -17.61
C ALA A 23 0.80 -5.30 -17.39
N GLU A 24 -0.39 -5.39 -17.96
CA GLU A 24 -1.42 -4.35 -17.86
C GLU A 24 -2.24 -4.45 -16.56
N GLY A 25 -2.17 -5.62 -15.90
CA GLY A 25 -3.14 -6.02 -14.88
C GLY A 25 -4.54 -6.21 -15.45
N ASP A 26 -5.51 -6.51 -14.59
CA ASP A 26 -6.93 -6.56 -14.95
C ASP A 26 -7.75 -5.83 -13.90
N TYR A 27 -8.27 -4.66 -14.26
CA TYR A 27 -9.09 -3.84 -13.36
C TYR A 27 -10.49 -4.40 -13.12
N SER A 28 -10.92 -5.38 -13.94
CA SER A 28 -12.27 -5.96 -13.92
C SER A 28 -12.32 -7.36 -13.32
N VAL A 29 -11.15 -7.96 -13.05
CA VAL A 29 -11.08 -9.33 -12.56
C VAL A 29 -11.76 -9.48 -11.21
N ILE A 30 -12.45 -10.61 -11.07
CA ILE A 30 -13.08 -11.05 -9.83
C ILE A 30 -12.62 -12.48 -9.59
N ALA A 31 -12.02 -12.72 -8.44
CA ALA A 31 -11.77 -14.06 -7.91
C ALA A 31 -12.63 -14.30 -6.67
N ILE A 32 -12.85 -15.58 -6.34
CA ILE A 32 -13.62 -15.99 -5.16
C ILE A 32 -12.78 -17.02 -4.40
N PHE A 33 -12.53 -16.75 -3.13
CA PHE A 33 -11.75 -17.60 -2.25
C PHE A 33 -12.50 -17.87 -0.94
N HIS A 34 -12.10 -18.93 -0.23
CA HIS A 34 -12.65 -19.34 1.07
C HIS A 34 -11.77 -18.85 2.23
N ASP A 35 -11.31 -17.61 2.14
CA ASP A 35 -10.34 -16.98 3.04
C ASP A 35 -10.92 -15.76 3.78
N GLY A 36 -12.24 -15.57 3.72
CA GLY A 36 -12.93 -14.55 4.48
C GLY A 36 -12.95 -14.85 5.99
N PRO A 37 -13.45 -13.91 6.82
CA PRO A 37 -13.61 -14.13 8.25
C PRO A 37 -14.32 -15.46 8.55
N HIS A 38 -13.74 -16.28 9.42
CA HIS A 38 -14.24 -17.63 9.73
C HIS A 38 -14.30 -18.61 8.55
N GLY A 39 -13.47 -18.40 7.51
CA GLY A 39 -13.38 -19.29 6.35
C GLY A 39 -14.56 -19.16 5.37
N ILE A 40 -15.33 -18.06 5.45
CA ILE A 40 -16.41 -17.80 4.51
C ILE A 40 -15.86 -17.51 3.12
N ARG A 41 -16.70 -17.75 2.10
CA ARG A 41 -16.43 -17.30 0.74
C ARG A 41 -16.44 -15.77 0.70
N GLN A 42 -15.46 -15.19 0.05
CA GLN A 42 -15.42 -13.76 -0.22
C GLN A 42 -14.94 -13.47 -1.64
N LEU A 43 -15.31 -12.29 -2.12
CA LEU A 43 -14.85 -11.75 -3.39
C LEU A 43 -13.49 -11.05 -3.25
N THR A 44 -12.64 -11.20 -4.25
CA THR A 44 -11.42 -10.40 -4.43
C THR A 44 -11.48 -9.71 -5.79
N TYR A 45 -11.16 -8.42 -5.85
CA TYR A 45 -11.43 -7.58 -7.02
C TYR A 45 -10.26 -6.69 -7.42
N GLY A 46 -10.11 -6.52 -8.74
CA GLY A 46 -9.33 -5.45 -9.35
C GLY A 46 -7.86 -5.78 -9.61
N ARG A 47 -7.15 -4.79 -10.15
CA ARG A 47 -5.80 -4.94 -10.74
C ARG A 47 -4.78 -5.54 -9.78
N SER A 48 -4.78 -5.11 -8.52
CA SER A 48 -3.90 -5.63 -7.47
C SER A 48 -4.68 -6.31 -6.35
N GLN A 49 -5.88 -6.82 -6.65
CA GLN A 49 -6.72 -7.68 -5.81
C GLN A 49 -6.98 -7.15 -4.38
N THR A 50 -8.17 -6.59 -4.13
CA THR A 50 -8.63 -6.27 -2.77
C THR A 50 -9.84 -7.12 -2.36
N THR A 51 -9.81 -7.63 -1.13
CA THR A 51 -10.83 -8.54 -0.61
C THR A 51 -12.06 -7.80 -0.10
N GLU A 52 -13.21 -8.45 -0.22
CA GLU A 52 -14.53 -7.95 0.18
C GLU A 52 -14.58 -7.51 1.64
N TYR A 53 -14.09 -8.37 2.55
CA TYR A 53 -14.02 -8.08 3.99
C TYR A 53 -12.73 -7.35 4.39
N GLY A 54 -11.92 -6.95 3.42
CA GLY A 54 -10.72 -6.15 3.61
C GLY A 54 -10.95 -4.69 3.28
N LYS A 55 -10.51 -4.25 2.11
CA LYS A 55 -10.53 -2.84 1.69
C LYS A 55 -11.40 -2.58 0.46
N LEU A 56 -12.14 -3.58 -0.03
CA LEU A 56 -13.05 -3.40 -1.16
C LEU A 56 -14.14 -2.36 -0.87
N GLN A 57 -14.61 -2.26 0.37
CA GLN A 57 -15.60 -1.24 0.75
C GLN A 57 -15.08 0.18 0.48
N ASP A 58 -13.85 0.47 0.90
CA ASP A 58 -13.21 1.77 0.66
C ASP A 58 -13.03 2.04 -0.84
N LEU A 59 -12.57 1.05 -1.60
CA LEU A 59 -12.43 1.18 -3.06
C LEU A 59 -13.77 1.50 -3.75
N VAL A 60 -14.83 0.74 -3.44
CA VAL A 60 -16.16 0.96 -4.02
C VAL A 60 -16.72 2.31 -3.59
N THR A 61 -16.53 2.70 -2.34
CA THR A 61 -16.95 4.01 -1.82
C THR A 61 -16.24 5.15 -2.53
N ARG A 62 -14.92 5.05 -2.74
CA ARG A 62 -14.14 6.04 -3.50
C ARG A 62 -14.62 6.15 -4.94
N TYR A 63 -14.94 5.03 -5.59
CA TYR A 63 -15.48 5.04 -6.94
C TYR A 63 -16.85 5.72 -7.01
N VAL A 64 -17.74 5.38 -6.08
CA VAL A 64 -19.06 6.02 -5.95
C VAL A 64 -18.90 7.53 -5.79
N ASN A 65 -18.04 7.97 -4.86
CA ASN A 65 -17.76 9.38 -4.60
C ASN A 65 -17.07 10.10 -5.76
N ALA A 66 -16.35 9.37 -6.62
CA ALA A 66 -15.74 9.91 -7.84
C ALA A 66 -16.74 10.08 -8.99
N ASN A 67 -18.02 9.75 -8.79
CA ASN A 67 -19.09 9.89 -9.78
C ASN A 67 -18.80 9.19 -11.12
N GLY A 68 -18.23 7.98 -11.05
CA GLY A 68 -18.10 7.09 -12.21
C GLY A 68 -19.44 6.71 -12.84
N VAL A 69 -19.38 6.21 -14.07
CA VAL A 69 -20.53 5.84 -14.91
C VAL A 69 -21.44 4.82 -14.20
N PHE A 70 -20.86 3.88 -13.45
CA PHE A 70 -21.57 2.84 -12.72
C PHE A 70 -21.82 3.18 -11.25
N SER A 71 -21.47 4.40 -10.80
CA SER A 71 -21.58 4.80 -9.39
C SER A 71 -23.01 4.73 -8.87
N ALA A 72 -24.00 5.16 -9.66
CA ALA A 72 -25.40 5.08 -9.25
C ALA A 72 -25.86 3.63 -8.98
N GLY A 73 -25.36 2.67 -9.76
CA GLY A 73 -25.64 1.24 -9.57
C GLY A 73 -24.86 0.62 -8.41
N LEU A 74 -23.62 1.07 -8.16
CA LEU A 74 -22.78 0.57 -7.08
C LEU A 74 -23.07 1.22 -5.72
N ALA A 75 -23.65 2.42 -5.68
CA ALA A 75 -23.94 3.17 -4.45
C ALA A 75 -24.76 2.38 -3.41
N PRO A 76 -25.82 1.63 -3.77
CA PRO A 76 -26.56 0.83 -2.81
C PRO A 76 -25.74 -0.33 -2.19
N PHE A 77 -24.71 -0.80 -2.89
CA PHE A 77 -23.85 -1.90 -2.43
C PHE A 77 -22.68 -1.41 -1.57
N ALA A 78 -22.17 -0.19 -1.81
CA ALA A 78 -21.01 0.37 -1.09
C ALA A 78 -21.07 0.17 0.44
N PRO A 79 -22.15 0.52 1.18
CA PRO A 79 -22.19 0.32 2.62
C PRO A 79 -22.32 -1.16 3.05
N LEU A 80 -22.63 -2.07 2.13
CA LEU A 80 -22.83 -3.50 2.40
C LEU A 80 -21.54 -4.32 2.25
N VAL A 81 -20.58 -3.85 1.45
CA VAL A 81 -19.31 -4.54 1.19
C VAL A 81 -18.56 -4.78 2.51
N GLY A 82 -18.18 -6.03 2.77
CA GLY A 82 -17.49 -6.42 4.01
C GLY A 82 -18.39 -6.49 5.25
N TYR A 83 -19.68 -6.16 5.12
CA TYR A 83 -20.68 -6.31 6.18
C TYR A 83 -21.65 -7.45 5.89
N LYS A 84 -22.11 -7.59 4.64
CA LYS A 84 -22.91 -8.72 4.17
C LYS A 84 -22.16 -9.44 3.05
N PRO A 85 -22.27 -10.79 2.96
CA PRO A 85 -21.71 -11.52 1.83
C PRO A 85 -22.39 -11.09 0.51
N LEU A 86 -21.63 -10.51 -0.40
CA LEU A 86 -22.00 -10.13 -1.75
C LEU A 86 -21.39 -11.06 -2.81
N VAL A 87 -20.62 -12.07 -2.39
CA VAL A 87 -19.97 -13.06 -3.26
C VAL A 87 -20.93 -13.74 -4.27
N ASP A 88 -22.18 -13.96 -3.88
CA ASP A 88 -23.21 -14.56 -4.73
C ASP A 88 -24.20 -13.52 -5.32
N ASN A 89 -23.94 -12.22 -5.14
CA ASN A 89 -24.75 -11.15 -5.74
C ASN A 89 -24.28 -10.86 -7.18
N GLU A 90 -25.00 -11.38 -8.17
CA GLU A 90 -24.63 -11.24 -9.59
C GLU A 90 -24.70 -9.80 -10.10
N GLN A 91 -25.62 -8.99 -9.60
CA GLN A 91 -25.74 -7.59 -10.00
C GLN A 91 -24.49 -6.80 -9.57
N PHE A 92 -24.06 -6.97 -8.32
CA PHE A 92 -22.85 -6.33 -7.79
C PHE A 92 -21.61 -6.75 -8.58
N LYS A 93 -21.43 -8.05 -8.84
CA LYS A 93 -20.30 -8.57 -9.62
C LYS A 93 -20.30 -8.03 -11.06
N THR A 94 -21.46 -7.93 -11.68
CA THR A 94 -21.59 -7.39 -13.05
C THR A 94 -21.18 -5.91 -13.07
N LEU A 95 -21.67 -5.12 -12.13
CA LEU A 95 -21.33 -3.70 -12.02
C LEU A 95 -19.83 -3.48 -11.76
N LEU A 96 -19.21 -4.27 -10.88
CA LEU A 96 -17.76 -4.21 -10.66
C LEU A 96 -16.97 -4.50 -11.94
N ARG A 97 -17.32 -5.58 -12.66
CA ARG A 97 -16.65 -5.93 -13.93
C ARG A 97 -16.79 -4.82 -14.97
N GLN A 98 -18.00 -4.29 -15.14
CA GLN A 98 -18.26 -3.21 -16.10
C GLN A 98 -17.52 -1.94 -15.72
N ALA A 99 -17.54 -1.55 -14.44
CA ALA A 99 -16.77 -0.41 -13.97
C ALA A 99 -15.27 -0.58 -14.24
N GLY A 100 -14.68 -1.71 -13.86
CA GLY A 100 -13.26 -1.96 -14.06
C GLY A 100 -12.85 -2.02 -15.54
N ARG A 101 -13.73 -2.54 -16.41
CA ARG A 101 -13.44 -2.69 -17.84
C ARG A 101 -13.65 -1.39 -18.61
N ASP A 102 -14.80 -0.78 -18.43
CA ASP A 102 -15.37 0.20 -19.36
C ASP A 102 -15.25 1.64 -18.84
N ASP A 103 -15.06 1.86 -17.53
CA ASP A 103 -14.99 3.19 -16.95
C ASP A 103 -13.56 3.60 -16.56
N PRO A 104 -12.96 4.61 -17.23
CA PRO A 104 -11.66 5.17 -16.85
C PRO A 104 -11.59 5.67 -15.40
N ILE A 105 -12.71 6.13 -14.82
CA ILE A 105 -12.74 6.59 -13.43
C ILE A 105 -12.45 5.43 -12.47
N MET A 106 -12.98 4.23 -12.73
CA MET A 106 -12.68 3.06 -11.90
C MET A 106 -11.20 2.69 -11.97
N LYS A 107 -10.58 2.80 -13.15
CA LYS A 107 -9.14 2.52 -13.33
C LYS A 107 -8.30 3.49 -12.52
N THR A 108 -8.54 4.79 -12.66
CA THR A 108 -7.88 5.84 -11.88
C THR A 108 -8.09 5.67 -10.37
N VAL A 109 -9.30 5.29 -9.94
CA VAL A 109 -9.59 5.03 -8.52
C VAL A 109 -8.78 3.84 -8.00
N GLN A 110 -8.69 2.74 -8.75
CA GLN A 110 -7.86 1.60 -8.38
C GLN A 110 -6.38 1.97 -8.33
N ASP A 111 -5.86 2.64 -9.36
CA ASP A 111 -4.46 3.06 -9.41
C ASP A 111 -4.09 3.89 -8.19
N ARG A 112 -4.87 4.93 -7.88
CA ARG A 112 -4.64 5.76 -6.69
C ARG A 112 -4.78 4.95 -5.40
N PHE A 113 -5.77 4.07 -5.31
CA PHE A 113 -6.02 3.26 -4.12
C PHE A 113 -4.84 2.35 -3.78
N PHE A 114 -4.21 1.74 -4.80
CA PHE A 114 -3.04 0.88 -4.63
C PHE A 114 -1.74 1.68 -4.50
N ASP A 115 -1.62 2.82 -5.18
CA ASP A 115 -0.51 3.76 -5.02
C ASP A 115 -0.36 4.20 -3.56
N GLU A 116 -1.46 4.68 -2.95
CA GLU A 116 -1.48 5.15 -1.56
C GLU A 116 -1.05 4.05 -0.56
N ARG A 117 -1.29 2.79 -0.89
CA ARG A 117 -1.05 1.65 0.01
C ARG A 117 0.32 1.00 -0.17
N TYR A 118 0.87 1.04 -1.39
CA TYR A 118 2.06 0.27 -1.71
C TYR A 118 3.15 1.13 -2.35
N TYR A 119 2.84 1.87 -3.42
CA TYR A 119 3.85 2.67 -4.12
C TYR A 119 4.36 3.83 -3.27
N VAL A 120 3.46 4.65 -2.72
CA VAL A 120 3.83 5.83 -1.91
C VAL A 120 4.60 5.43 -0.65
N PRO A 121 4.19 4.42 0.13
CA PRO A 121 5.00 3.92 1.24
C PRO A 121 6.38 3.41 0.81
N ALA A 122 6.47 2.66 -0.30
CA ALA A 122 7.75 2.20 -0.84
C ALA A 122 8.65 3.36 -1.29
N LEU A 123 8.08 4.36 -1.95
CA LEU A 123 8.78 5.54 -2.43
C LEU A 123 9.34 6.36 -1.26
N ASN A 124 8.51 6.61 -0.25
CA ASN A 124 8.91 7.32 0.95
C ASN A 124 10.03 6.57 1.68
N TRP A 125 9.92 5.25 1.80
CA TRP A 125 10.96 4.41 2.39
C TRP A 125 12.28 4.53 1.60
N ALA A 126 12.22 4.39 0.27
CA ALA A 126 13.38 4.51 -0.60
C ALA A 126 14.07 5.88 -0.44
N GLN A 127 13.29 6.96 -0.37
CA GLN A 127 13.80 8.33 -0.19
C GLN A 127 14.46 8.53 1.18
N VAL A 128 13.80 8.09 2.25
CA VAL A 128 14.33 8.19 3.63
C VAL A 128 15.66 7.45 3.76
N PHE A 129 15.78 6.27 3.14
CA PHE A 129 16.99 5.46 3.21
C PHE A 129 18.00 5.77 2.09
N GLY A 130 17.73 6.76 1.23
CA GLY A 130 18.69 7.33 0.29
C GLY A 130 18.85 6.59 -1.04
N PHE A 131 17.93 5.69 -1.41
CA PHE A 131 17.93 4.98 -2.68
C PHE A 131 17.54 5.90 -3.84
N LYS A 132 18.16 5.70 -5.00
CA LYS A 132 18.03 6.57 -6.19
C LYS A 132 17.82 5.82 -7.48
N ASP A 133 18.38 4.61 -7.61
CA ASP A 133 18.32 3.82 -8.84
C ASP A 133 16.88 3.29 -9.08
N ALA A 134 16.47 3.20 -10.34
CA ALA A 134 15.13 2.76 -10.71
C ALA A 134 14.91 1.27 -10.37
N LEU A 135 15.94 0.45 -10.54
CA LEU A 135 15.90 -0.96 -10.12
C LEU A 135 15.78 -1.10 -8.60
N SER A 136 16.40 -0.21 -7.81
CA SER A 136 16.20 -0.17 -6.36
C SER A 136 14.74 0.07 -6.02
N MET A 137 14.10 1.04 -6.70
CA MET A 137 12.68 1.31 -6.51
C MET A 137 11.83 0.08 -6.85
N LEU A 138 12.11 -0.63 -7.95
CA LEU A 138 11.38 -1.85 -8.31
C LEU A 138 11.48 -2.92 -7.21
N VAL A 139 12.68 -3.15 -6.68
CA VAL A 139 12.92 -4.12 -5.59
C VAL A 139 12.18 -3.74 -4.31
N ILE A 140 12.23 -2.46 -3.93
CA ILE A 140 11.57 -1.95 -2.73
C ILE A 140 10.04 -2.03 -2.92
N TYR A 141 9.54 -1.61 -4.08
CA TYR A 141 8.11 -1.65 -4.38
C TYR A 141 7.55 -3.08 -4.35
N ASP A 142 8.23 -4.05 -5.00
CA ASP A 142 7.83 -5.46 -4.92
C ASP A 142 7.78 -5.98 -3.48
N SER A 143 8.67 -5.49 -2.61
CA SER A 143 8.70 -5.91 -1.20
C SER A 143 7.52 -5.34 -0.41
N PHE A 144 7.09 -4.11 -0.71
CA PHE A 144 5.87 -3.53 -0.13
C PHE A 144 4.60 -4.22 -0.64
N VAL A 145 4.54 -4.59 -1.92
CA VAL A 145 3.40 -5.34 -2.47
C VAL A 145 3.33 -6.75 -1.87
N HIS A 146 4.44 -7.50 -1.89
CA HIS A 146 4.45 -8.90 -1.47
C HIS A 146 4.52 -9.11 0.05
N SER A 147 5.07 -8.16 0.80
CA SER A 147 5.35 -8.32 2.24
C SER A 147 4.99 -7.11 3.09
N GLY A 148 4.37 -6.08 2.52
CA GLY A 148 3.96 -4.86 3.22
C GLY A 148 5.09 -3.89 3.56
N SER A 149 6.36 -4.33 3.55
CA SER A 149 7.55 -3.51 3.81
C SER A 149 8.85 -4.25 3.49
N ILE A 150 9.99 -3.59 3.68
CA ILE A 150 11.29 -4.25 3.83
C ILE A 150 11.34 -4.93 5.21
N LEU A 151 11.22 -6.25 5.24
CA LEU A 151 11.19 -7.03 6.48
C LEU A 151 12.51 -6.92 7.25
N HIS A 152 12.42 -6.46 8.51
CA HIS A 152 13.59 -6.22 9.37
C HIS A 152 14.49 -7.46 9.53
N PHE A 153 13.91 -8.64 9.72
CA PHE A 153 14.69 -9.87 9.89
C PHE A 153 15.45 -10.29 8.62
N LEU A 154 14.97 -9.93 7.43
CA LEU A 154 15.73 -10.10 6.18
C LEU A 154 16.84 -9.07 6.09
N ARG A 155 16.52 -7.82 6.42
CA ARG A 155 17.52 -6.74 6.45
C ARG A 155 18.70 -7.11 7.37
N ALA A 156 18.46 -7.71 8.52
CA ALA A 156 19.51 -8.08 9.47
C ALA A 156 20.48 -9.17 8.98
N ARG A 157 20.22 -9.82 7.83
CA ARG A 157 21.01 -10.96 7.34
C ARG A 157 22.16 -10.58 6.39
N PHE A 158 22.41 -9.29 6.18
CA PHE A 158 23.51 -8.84 5.33
C PHE A 158 24.14 -7.53 5.84
N PRO A 159 25.44 -7.30 5.58
CA PRO A 159 26.21 -6.24 6.24
C PRO A 159 25.97 -4.84 5.65
N GLU A 160 25.68 -4.72 4.35
CA GLU A 160 25.63 -3.40 3.70
C GLU A 160 24.56 -2.51 4.33
N VAL A 161 24.92 -1.27 4.68
CA VAL A 161 24.00 -0.30 5.28
C VAL A 161 23.25 0.47 4.19
N PRO A 162 22.05 1.03 4.46
CA PRO A 162 21.36 1.81 3.45
C PRO A 162 22.20 3.03 3.00
N PRO A 163 21.99 3.56 1.78
CA PRO A 163 22.75 4.70 1.27
C PRO A 163 22.75 5.94 2.18
N ALA A 164 21.63 6.22 2.86
CA ALA A 164 21.54 7.31 3.84
C ALA A 164 22.48 7.15 5.05
N SER A 165 22.99 5.93 5.29
CA SER A 165 23.99 5.61 6.31
C SER A 165 25.39 5.39 5.72
N GLY A 166 25.62 5.77 4.46
CA GLY A 166 26.93 5.71 3.80
C GLY A 166 27.25 4.40 3.07
N GLY A 167 26.28 3.48 2.94
CA GLY A 167 26.47 2.23 2.22
C GLY A 167 26.30 2.35 0.71
N ASP A 168 26.75 1.34 -0.02
CA ASP A 168 26.58 1.28 -1.48
C ASP A 168 25.20 0.75 -1.86
N GLU A 169 24.44 1.56 -2.60
CA GLU A 169 23.06 1.27 -2.99
C GLU A 169 22.93 -0.07 -3.73
N ARG A 170 23.80 -0.29 -4.72
CA ARG A 170 23.74 -1.46 -5.60
C ARG A 170 24.13 -2.73 -4.86
N THR A 171 25.12 -2.63 -3.98
CA THR A 171 25.53 -3.70 -3.08
C THR A 171 24.39 -4.04 -2.11
N TRP A 172 23.74 -3.04 -1.53
CA TRP A 172 22.62 -3.24 -0.61
C TRP A 172 21.47 -3.98 -1.28
N ILE A 173 21.06 -3.52 -2.47
CA ILE A 173 19.95 -4.12 -3.22
C ILE A 173 20.30 -5.56 -3.63
N SER A 174 21.52 -5.79 -4.10
CA SER A 174 21.99 -7.12 -4.48
C SER A 174 21.96 -8.08 -3.29
N GLN A 175 22.46 -7.65 -2.12
CA GLN A 175 22.44 -8.45 -0.91
C GLN A 175 21.01 -8.71 -0.41
N TYR A 176 20.15 -7.70 -0.41
CA TYR A 176 18.74 -7.83 -0.01
C TYR A 176 18.00 -8.83 -0.89
N VAL A 177 18.12 -8.72 -2.22
CA VAL A 177 17.46 -9.63 -3.17
C VAL A 177 17.96 -11.07 -2.99
N ASN A 178 19.26 -11.28 -2.74
CA ASN A 178 19.81 -12.61 -2.48
C ASN A 178 19.26 -13.22 -1.19
N VAL A 179 19.24 -12.46 -0.10
CA VAL A 179 18.65 -12.92 1.18
C VAL A 179 17.17 -13.24 1.02
N ARG A 180 16.41 -12.41 0.29
CA ARG A 180 14.98 -12.64 0.04
C ARG A 180 14.75 -13.86 -0.86
N GLN A 181 15.60 -14.07 -1.87
CA GLN A 181 15.58 -15.27 -2.71
C GLN A 181 15.77 -16.53 -1.87
N GLU A 182 16.77 -16.56 -0.99
CA GLU A 182 17.03 -17.70 -0.12
C GLU A 182 15.88 -17.94 0.87
N TRP A 183 15.34 -16.87 1.45
CA TRP A 183 14.23 -16.95 2.38
C TRP A 183 12.96 -17.50 1.73
N LEU A 184 12.58 -16.99 0.54
CA LEU A 184 11.43 -17.51 -0.20
C LEU A 184 11.62 -18.96 -0.62
N ALA A 185 12.81 -19.33 -1.08
CA ALA A 185 13.11 -20.69 -1.53
C ALA A 185 13.10 -21.74 -0.40
N ASN A 186 13.33 -21.32 0.84
CA ASN A 186 13.46 -22.23 1.99
C ASN A 186 12.47 -21.89 3.12
N HIS A 187 11.40 -21.15 2.81
CA HIS A 187 10.43 -20.72 3.81
C HIS A 187 9.73 -21.93 4.44
N SER A 188 9.33 -21.86 5.72
CA SER A 188 8.57 -22.93 6.37
C SER A 188 7.19 -23.12 5.72
N ASN A 189 6.52 -22.02 5.36
CA ASN A 189 5.37 -22.03 4.45
C ASN A 189 5.83 -22.31 3.00
N THR A 190 5.57 -23.52 2.52
CA THR A 190 5.93 -23.97 1.17
C THR A 190 5.13 -23.29 0.06
N GLU A 191 3.99 -22.65 0.36
CA GLU A 191 3.23 -21.85 -0.61
C GLU A 191 3.99 -20.62 -1.10
N LEU A 192 5.01 -20.18 -0.36
CA LEU A 192 5.88 -19.08 -0.77
C LEU A 192 7.02 -19.53 -1.71
N HIS A 193 7.32 -20.83 -1.80
CA HIS A 193 8.44 -21.31 -2.64
C HIS A 193 8.23 -20.99 -4.12
N PRO A 194 7.03 -21.14 -4.70
CA PRO A 194 6.80 -20.78 -6.10
C PRO A 194 7.02 -19.29 -6.39
N THR A 195 6.91 -18.39 -5.40
CA THR A 195 7.03 -16.93 -5.63
C THR A 195 8.48 -16.47 -5.87
N VAL A 196 9.46 -17.37 -5.84
CA VAL A 196 10.87 -17.06 -6.14
C VAL A 196 11.09 -16.53 -7.55
N TYR A 197 10.13 -16.66 -8.48
CA TYR A 197 10.23 -16.04 -9.80
C TYR A 197 10.44 -14.51 -9.72
N ARG A 198 9.91 -13.86 -8.68
CA ARG A 198 10.06 -12.40 -8.44
C ARG A 198 11.52 -12.05 -8.23
N THR A 199 12.14 -12.66 -7.23
CA THR A 199 13.55 -12.44 -6.89
C THR A 199 14.49 -12.97 -7.97
N LYS A 200 14.13 -14.03 -8.71
CA LYS A 200 14.89 -14.47 -9.90
C LYS A 200 14.89 -13.40 -11.00
N CYS A 201 13.75 -12.79 -11.29
CA CYS A 201 13.66 -11.65 -12.23
C CYS A 201 14.54 -10.49 -11.75
N LEU A 202 14.44 -10.09 -10.48
CA LEU A 202 15.21 -8.97 -9.93
C LEU A 202 16.72 -9.25 -9.96
N ARG A 203 17.16 -10.47 -9.62
CA ARG A 203 18.56 -10.90 -9.74
C ARG A 203 19.05 -10.83 -11.18
N PHE A 204 18.25 -11.29 -12.14
CA PHE A 204 18.60 -11.20 -13.55
C PHE A 204 18.78 -9.75 -14.01
N GLU A 205 17.92 -8.82 -13.55
CA GLU A 205 18.05 -7.39 -13.86
C GLU A 205 19.29 -6.75 -13.19
N ILE A 206 19.67 -7.20 -11.99
CA ILE A 206 20.94 -6.84 -11.34
C ILE A 206 22.13 -7.34 -12.16
N ASP A 207 22.13 -8.63 -12.54
CA ASP A 207 23.23 -9.29 -13.23
C ASP A 207 23.53 -8.66 -14.60
N ARG A 208 22.50 -8.16 -15.30
CA ARG A 208 22.65 -7.42 -16.56
C ARG A 208 22.90 -5.92 -16.38
N GLY A 209 23.03 -5.44 -15.14
CA GLY A 209 23.32 -4.04 -14.82
C GLY A 209 22.19 -3.06 -15.15
N ASN A 210 20.93 -3.48 -15.14
CA ASN A 210 19.77 -2.66 -15.52
C ASN A 210 19.32 -1.68 -14.43
N TRP A 211 20.26 -0.96 -13.81
CA TRP A 211 19.99 -0.10 -12.63
C TRP A 211 19.02 1.05 -12.93
N ASP A 212 19.02 1.55 -14.16
CA ASP A 212 18.11 2.62 -14.62
C ASP A 212 16.79 2.09 -15.21
N LEU A 213 16.59 0.77 -15.25
CA LEU A 213 15.47 0.09 -15.94
C LEU A 213 15.34 0.44 -17.44
N ALA A 214 16.45 0.84 -18.08
CA ALA A 214 16.49 1.18 -19.50
C ALA A 214 16.58 -0.03 -20.44
N LEU A 215 17.04 -1.19 -19.94
CA LEU A 215 17.22 -2.40 -20.75
C LEU A 215 15.92 -3.22 -20.80
N VAL A 216 15.10 -2.98 -21.83
CA VAL A 216 13.82 -3.65 -22.05
C VAL A 216 13.87 -4.66 -23.22
N PRO A 217 13.00 -5.70 -23.25
CA PRO A 217 12.01 -6.03 -22.23
C PRO A 217 12.63 -6.66 -20.97
N ILE A 218 11.94 -6.49 -19.84
CA ILE A 218 12.17 -7.23 -18.60
C ILE A 218 11.32 -8.51 -18.66
N ASN A 219 11.92 -9.66 -18.35
CA ASN A 219 11.20 -10.93 -18.33
C ASN A 219 10.61 -11.21 -16.94
N ALA A 220 9.37 -10.78 -16.72
CA ALA A 220 8.64 -11.00 -15.48
C ALA A 220 7.91 -12.36 -15.53
N ASN A 221 8.64 -13.44 -15.20
CA ASN A 221 8.11 -14.81 -15.15
C ASN A 221 7.47 -15.31 -16.46
N GLY A 222 8.16 -15.08 -17.58
CA GLY A 222 7.69 -15.44 -18.93
C GLY A 222 6.91 -14.33 -19.64
N ILE A 223 6.57 -13.26 -18.93
CA ILE A 223 5.91 -12.07 -19.50
C ILE A 223 6.97 -11.03 -19.86
N LEU A 224 7.07 -10.69 -21.14
CA LEU A 224 7.98 -9.65 -21.61
C LEU A 224 7.37 -8.27 -21.38
N VAL A 225 7.95 -7.51 -20.46
CA VAL A 225 7.45 -6.20 -20.03
C VAL A 225 8.35 -5.10 -20.59
N GLY A 226 7.77 -4.21 -21.40
CA GLY A 226 8.41 -2.99 -21.90
C GLY A 226 7.65 -1.73 -21.46
N PRO A 227 8.00 -0.57 -22.02
CA PRO A 227 7.30 0.69 -21.78
C PRO A 227 5.79 0.56 -22.05
N SER A 228 4.98 1.35 -21.34
CA SER A 228 3.55 1.39 -21.61
C SER A 228 3.28 1.82 -23.07
N PRO A 229 2.33 1.16 -23.77
CA PRO A 229 1.91 1.57 -25.11
C PRO A 229 1.48 3.04 -25.17
N GLU A 230 0.89 3.56 -24.09
CA GLU A 230 0.36 4.94 -24.02
C GLU A 230 1.46 6.01 -23.90
N ILE A 231 2.59 5.66 -23.28
CA ILE A 231 3.75 6.57 -23.09
C ILE A 231 4.66 6.57 -24.33
N SER A 232 4.49 5.60 -25.23
CA SER A 232 5.31 5.43 -26.43
C SER A 232 4.87 6.30 -27.62
N GLY A 233 3.77 7.06 -27.49
CA GLY A 233 3.12 7.73 -28.63
C GLY A 233 2.84 9.23 -28.52
N HIS A 234 3.21 9.92 -27.43
CA HIS A 234 2.91 11.35 -27.27
C HIS A 234 4.17 12.17 -26.98
N PRO A 235 4.45 13.26 -27.73
CA PRO A 235 5.42 14.25 -27.30
C PRO A 235 4.97 14.82 -25.96
N ILE A 236 5.92 14.92 -25.03
CA ILE A 236 5.73 15.48 -23.68
C ILE A 236 5.16 16.89 -23.82
N THR A 237 3.84 17.03 -23.63
CA THR A 237 3.24 18.31 -23.32
C THR A 237 3.27 18.42 -21.81
N ALA A 238 3.97 19.44 -21.30
CA ALA A 238 4.06 19.71 -19.88
C ALA A 238 2.66 19.71 -19.24
N LEU A 239 2.52 19.03 -18.09
CA LEU A 239 1.31 19.09 -17.28
C LEU A 239 1.02 20.56 -16.92
N PRO A 240 -0.23 21.05 -17.09
CA PRO A 240 -0.59 22.38 -16.63
C PRO A 240 -0.51 22.43 -15.10
N THR A 241 0.43 23.22 -14.58
CA THR A 241 0.39 23.71 -13.21
C THR A 241 -0.73 24.74 -13.09
N GLU A 242 -1.91 24.30 -12.67
CA GLU A 242 -2.92 25.19 -12.08
C GLU A 242 -3.47 24.55 -10.80
N GLN A 243 -2.89 24.95 -9.67
CA GLN A 243 -3.59 24.92 -8.38
C GLN A 243 -4.38 26.23 -8.25
N PRO A 244 -5.66 26.21 -7.87
CA PRO A 244 -6.37 27.44 -7.56
C PRO A 244 -5.84 28.02 -6.24
N VAL A 245 -5.26 29.21 -6.33
CA VAL A 245 -4.79 30.03 -5.21
C VAL A 245 -6.01 30.58 -4.47
N VAL A 246 -6.14 30.25 -3.18
CA VAL A 246 -7.10 30.89 -2.28
C VAL A 246 -6.37 32.04 -1.56
N PRO A 247 -6.87 33.28 -1.54
CA PRO A 247 -6.14 34.41 -0.97
C PRO A 247 -6.14 34.37 0.58
N PHE A 248 -4.94 34.43 1.16
CA PHE A 248 -4.73 34.65 2.59
C PHE A 248 -4.77 36.14 2.90
N LEU A 249 -5.60 36.55 3.87
CA LEU A 249 -5.76 37.95 4.30
C LEU A 249 -5.41 38.06 5.79
N GLY A 250 -4.39 38.87 6.11
CA GLY A 250 -4.34 39.66 7.35
C GLY A 250 -3.38 39.20 8.46
N GLU A 251 -2.23 39.89 8.53
CA GLU A 251 -1.27 39.93 9.64
C GLU A 251 -1.83 40.52 10.95
N MET A 252 -1.13 40.24 12.07
CA MET A 252 -0.68 41.14 13.17
C MET A 252 -0.30 40.26 14.38
N THR A 253 0.83 40.32 15.11
CA THR A 253 1.94 41.26 15.29
C THR A 253 3.03 40.61 16.21
N ASN A 254 4.29 40.95 15.96
CA ASN A 254 5.42 41.26 16.88
C ASN A 254 6.00 40.25 17.91
N GLY A 255 7.35 40.13 17.89
CA GLY A 255 8.16 39.99 19.12
C GLY A 255 9.43 39.13 19.08
N ASN A 256 10.53 39.71 18.60
CA ASN A 256 11.97 39.45 18.82
C ASN A 256 12.47 38.44 19.90
N GLU A 257 13.42 37.56 19.52
CA GLU A 257 14.77 37.27 20.13
C GLU A 257 15.22 35.79 20.17
N GLY A 258 16.44 35.51 19.65
CA GLY A 258 17.36 34.46 20.14
C GLY A 258 17.41 33.09 19.41
N ILE A 259 18.52 32.79 18.72
CA ILE A 259 18.82 31.48 18.07
C ILE A 259 19.48 30.49 19.07
N PRO A 260 19.10 29.20 19.07
CA PRO A 260 20.06 28.11 18.81
C PRO A 260 19.52 27.02 17.83
N PRO A 261 20.36 26.09 17.32
CA PRO A 261 20.02 25.21 16.20
C PRO A 261 19.05 24.08 16.56
N GLU A 262 18.38 23.55 15.53
CA GLU A 262 17.43 22.43 15.58
C GLU A 262 17.87 21.25 16.48
N PRO A 263 16.95 20.64 17.23
CA PRO A 263 17.02 19.22 17.50
C PRO A 263 16.39 18.45 16.32
N ALA A 264 17.20 17.58 15.72
CA ALA A 264 16.78 16.59 14.73
C ALA A 264 15.54 15.84 15.19
N SER A 265 14.47 15.92 14.39
CA SER A 265 13.21 15.27 14.67
C SER A 265 13.32 13.75 14.57
N THR A 266 12.88 13.08 15.63
CA THR A 266 12.62 11.65 15.79
C THR A 266 11.43 11.17 14.93
N ALA A 267 11.37 11.57 13.66
CA ALA A 267 10.18 11.45 12.81
C ALA A 267 10.02 10.10 12.07
N GLY A 268 10.84 9.09 12.38
CA GLY A 268 10.76 7.77 11.72
C GLY A 268 9.84 6.75 12.41
N PHE A 269 9.59 6.90 13.71
CA PHE A 269 8.76 5.97 14.50
C PHE A 269 7.36 6.52 14.78
N THR A 270 7.23 7.85 14.92
CA THR A 270 5.98 8.52 15.30
C THR A 270 4.94 8.59 14.19
N ALA A 271 5.33 8.59 12.92
CA ALA A 271 4.38 8.68 11.80
C ALA A 271 3.51 7.41 11.66
N ASN A 272 4.07 6.23 11.96
CA ASN A 272 3.33 4.96 11.91
C ASN A 272 2.43 4.78 13.15
N THR A 273 2.90 5.21 14.34
CA THR A 273 2.06 5.22 15.55
C THR A 273 0.97 6.28 15.49
N ALA A 274 1.20 7.43 14.85
CA ALA A 274 0.17 8.47 14.70
C ALA A 274 -0.97 8.00 13.79
N SER A 275 -0.67 7.31 12.68
CA SER A 275 -1.72 6.75 11.81
C SER A 275 -2.52 5.66 12.53
N ILE A 276 -1.85 4.76 13.26
CA ILE A 276 -2.54 3.72 14.04
C ILE A 276 -3.36 4.35 15.17
N ALA A 277 -2.80 5.30 15.91
CA ALA A 277 -3.50 6.00 16.99
C ALA A 277 -4.68 6.83 16.47
N VAL A 278 -4.59 7.42 15.27
CA VAL A 278 -5.69 8.14 14.62
C VAL A 278 -6.79 7.18 14.17
N ASP A 279 -6.44 6.06 13.53
CA ASP A 279 -7.40 5.03 13.13
C ASP A 279 -8.09 4.40 14.35
N GLU A 280 -7.35 4.19 15.45
CA GLU A 280 -7.89 3.73 16.73
C GLU A 280 -8.77 4.78 17.39
N TRP A 281 -8.35 6.05 17.39
CA TRP A 281 -9.14 7.15 17.92
C TRP A 281 -10.45 7.32 17.16
N HIS A 282 -10.45 7.22 15.83
CA HIS A 282 -11.67 7.20 15.02
C HIS A 282 -12.53 5.99 15.31
N PHE A 283 -11.92 4.81 15.47
CA PHE A 283 -12.63 3.60 15.85
C PHE A 283 -13.37 3.84 17.16
N PHE A 284 -12.68 4.19 18.25
CA PHE A 284 -13.27 4.42 19.57
C PHE A 284 -14.13 5.71 19.69
N GLY A 285 -14.64 6.25 18.59
CA GLY A 285 -15.62 7.32 18.61
C GLY A 285 -15.05 8.70 18.93
N GLU A 286 -13.79 8.96 18.57
CA GLU A 286 -13.17 10.29 18.58
C GLU A 286 -13.26 11.03 19.92
N GLN A 287 -12.80 10.43 21.02
CA GLN A 287 -12.85 11.05 22.34
C GLN A 287 -12.06 12.38 22.39
N ARG A 288 -12.68 13.46 22.88
CA ARG A 288 -12.06 14.81 22.95
C ARG A 288 -12.12 15.38 24.35
N TYR A 289 -11.05 16.08 24.75
CA TYR A 289 -10.91 16.74 26.05
C TYR A 289 -10.66 18.24 25.88
N ASN A 290 -11.06 19.04 26.86
CA ASN A 290 -10.72 20.46 26.92
C ASN A 290 -9.34 20.65 27.57
N SER A 291 -8.83 21.87 27.51
CA SER A 291 -7.53 22.25 28.06
C SER A 291 -7.37 21.99 29.56
N ASN A 292 -8.47 21.75 30.29
CA ASN A 292 -8.48 21.46 31.72
C ASN A 292 -8.68 19.96 32.01
N GLY A 293 -8.60 19.09 30.98
CA GLY A 293 -8.78 17.64 31.10
C GLY A 293 -10.23 17.18 31.23
N GLY A 294 -11.21 18.08 31.08
CA GLY A 294 -12.63 17.72 31.06
C GLY A 294 -13.05 17.14 29.72
N ILE A 295 -13.85 16.07 29.71
CA ILE A 295 -14.35 15.43 28.49
C ILE A 295 -15.33 16.39 27.77
N ILE A 296 -15.07 16.67 26.49
CA ILE A 296 -15.96 17.44 25.60
C ILE A 296 -16.77 16.50 24.70
N HIS A 297 -16.18 15.38 24.29
CA HIS A 297 -16.83 14.33 23.52
C HIS A 297 -16.39 12.98 24.09
N SER A 298 -17.36 12.18 24.54
CA SER A 298 -17.08 10.84 25.04
C SER A 298 -17.09 9.86 23.87
N GLY A 299 -15.94 9.25 23.61
CA GLY A 299 -15.87 8.05 22.79
C GLY A 299 -16.34 6.81 23.57
N HIS A 300 -16.00 5.64 23.05
CA HIS A 300 -16.30 4.34 23.64
C HIS A 300 -15.12 3.80 24.44
N LYS A 301 -15.41 3.23 25.61
CA LYS A 301 -14.39 2.59 26.43
C LYS A 301 -14.11 1.17 25.93
N GLU A 302 -12.88 0.73 26.12
CA GLU A 302 -12.40 -0.60 25.71
C GLU A 302 -13.23 -1.76 26.31
N GLY A 303 -13.90 -1.56 27.44
CA GLY A 303 -14.78 -2.56 28.06
C GLY A 303 -16.24 -2.55 27.60
N GLU A 304 -16.64 -1.63 26.71
CA GLU A 304 -18.02 -1.56 26.20
C GLU A 304 -18.31 -2.67 25.17
N ASP A 305 -19.52 -3.23 25.21
CA ASP A 305 -19.92 -4.28 24.28
C ASP A 305 -19.91 -3.77 22.83
N GLY A 306 -19.15 -4.45 21.97
CA GLY A 306 -18.89 -4.05 20.58
C GLY A 306 -17.52 -3.42 20.37
N TRP A 307 -16.82 -3.06 21.45
CA TRP A 307 -15.52 -2.38 21.43
C TRP A 307 -14.37 -3.27 21.94
N TRP A 308 -14.60 -4.06 22.99
CA TRP A 308 -13.60 -4.98 23.55
C TRP A 308 -13.12 -6.04 22.54
N GLN A 309 -13.97 -6.43 21.58
CA GLN A 309 -13.60 -7.39 20.54
C GLN A 309 -12.44 -6.88 19.66
N ARG A 310 -12.27 -5.56 19.54
CA ARG A 310 -11.13 -4.96 18.83
C ARG A 310 -9.82 -5.19 19.58
N VAL A 311 -9.86 -5.14 20.91
CA VAL A 311 -8.72 -5.40 21.79
C VAL A 311 -8.29 -6.87 21.69
N GLY A 312 -9.24 -7.81 21.63
CA GLY A 312 -8.97 -9.23 21.36
C GLY A 312 -8.20 -9.49 20.06
N LEU A 313 -8.42 -8.68 19.02
CA LEU A 313 -7.67 -8.78 17.76
C LEU A 313 -6.19 -8.37 17.91
N TYR A 314 -5.86 -7.52 18.88
CA TYR A 314 -4.47 -7.17 19.19
C TYR A 314 -3.77 -8.29 19.94
N TRP A 315 -4.42 -8.90 20.92
CA TRP A 315 -3.89 -10.05 21.64
C TRP A 315 -3.57 -11.22 20.69
N LYS A 316 -4.48 -11.50 19.76
CA LYS A 316 -4.27 -12.52 18.73
C LYS A 316 -3.05 -12.26 17.84
N LYS A 317 -2.77 -10.99 17.50
CA LYS A 317 -1.59 -10.63 16.70
C LYS A 317 -0.26 -10.88 17.41
N ILE A 318 -0.26 -10.89 18.74
CA ILE A 318 0.92 -11.21 19.55
C ILE A 318 0.91 -12.67 20.04
N GLY A 319 0.05 -13.53 19.45
CA GLY A 319 -0.01 -14.96 19.75
C GLY A 319 -0.73 -15.31 21.05
N ARG A 320 -1.59 -14.41 21.55
CA ARG A 320 -2.41 -14.61 22.75
C ARG A 320 -3.86 -14.85 22.36
N ASP A 321 -4.12 -16.07 21.90
CA ASP A 321 -5.46 -16.54 21.52
C ASP A 321 -6.37 -16.82 22.73
N ASP A 322 -5.80 -16.80 23.94
CA ASP A 322 -6.49 -17.00 25.21
C ASP A 322 -7.13 -15.72 25.78
N LEU A 323 -6.81 -14.55 25.23
CA LEU A 323 -7.37 -13.26 25.64
C LEU A 323 -8.36 -12.76 24.60
N ASP A 324 -9.56 -12.41 25.06
CA ASP A 324 -10.65 -12.01 24.15
C ASP A 324 -10.84 -10.49 24.07
N GLY A 325 -10.15 -9.74 24.93
CA GLY A 325 -10.21 -8.28 25.02
C GLY A 325 -10.96 -7.75 26.24
N ARG A 326 -11.59 -8.64 27.03
CA ARG A 326 -12.18 -8.29 28.35
C ARG A 326 -11.19 -8.42 29.51
N ASP A 327 -9.98 -8.87 29.22
CA ASP A 327 -8.92 -9.13 30.19
C ASP A 327 -8.14 -7.85 30.55
N HIS A 328 -8.84 -6.89 31.16
CA HIS A 328 -8.33 -5.52 31.39
C HIS A 328 -7.17 -5.41 32.39
N ASP A 329 -6.87 -6.48 33.13
CA ASP A 329 -5.86 -6.51 34.20
C ASP A 329 -4.54 -7.18 33.75
N TRP A 330 -4.41 -7.48 32.46
CA TRP A 330 -3.21 -8.09 31.88
C TRP A 330 -2.24 -6.99 31.39
N PRO A 331 -0.97 -6.96 31.86
CA PRO A 331 -0.02 -5.87 31.55
C PRO A 331 0.48 -5.87 30.11
#